data_AF-A0A370GNP0-F1
#
_entry.id   AF-A0A370GNP0-F1
#
_cell.length_a   1.000
_cell.length_b   1.000
_cell.length_c   1.000
_cell.angle_alpha   90.00
_cell.angle_beta   90.00
_cell.angle_gamma   90.00
#
_symmetry.space_group_name_H-M   'P 1'
#
loop_
_entity.id
_entity.type
_entity.pdbx_description
1 polymer ?
#
loop_
_entity_poly.entity_id
_entity_poly.type
_entity_poly.pdbx_seq_one_letter_code
_entity_poly.pdbx_strand_id
1 'polypeptide(L)'
;MILVSVNRLVELLGAKKTVHIPKRPGEPDITMADVSKIRSALDWRAKVSIEDGVKIMLNNIDYWQEAPVWTPESIADAASVWFKCLAYESA
;
A
#
# COMPACT_ATOMS: atom_id res chain seq x y z
N MET A 1 -4.39 -17.92 1.68
CA MET A 1 -3.89 -16.64 1.13
C MET A 1 -4.57 -15.56 1.94
N ILE A 2 -3.82 -14.66 2.57
CA ILE A 2 -4.37 -13.70 3.53
C ILE A 2 -4.43 -12.35 2.82
N LEU A 3 -5.61 -11.76 2.74
CA LEU A 3 -5.76 -10.36 2.33
C LEU A 3 -5.27 -9.48 3.48
N VAL A 4 -4.47 -8.47 3.15
CA VAL A 4 -3.99 -7.50 4.13
C VAL A 4 -4.51 -6.13 3.72
N SER A 5 -5.20 -5.47 4.65
CA SER A 5 -5.64 -4.09 4.45
C SER A 5 -4.50 -3.11 4.69
N VAL A 6 -4.62 -1.89 4.15
CA VAL A 6 -3.68 -0.80 4.46
C VAL A 6 -3.64 -0.52 5.96
N ASN A 7 -4.77 -0.57 6.65
CA ASN A 7 -4.83 -0.34 8.10
C ASN A 7 -4.06 -1.41 8.88
N ARG A 8 -4.15 -2.68 8.47
CA ARG A 8 -3.36 -3.76 9.08
C ARG A 8 -1.86 -3.56 8.86
N LEU A 9 -1.45 -3.08 7.68
CA LEU A 9 -0.06 -2.71 7.42
C LEU A 9 0.40 -1.58 8.36
N VAL A 10 -0.42 -0.55 8.54
CA VAL A 10 -0.13 0.58 9.45
C VAL A 10 0.04 0.13 10.91
N GLU A 11 -0.76 -0.84 11.38
CA GLU A 11 -0.56 -1.46 12.69
C GLU A 11 0.79 -2.16 12.81
N LEU A 12 1.19 -2.94 11.79
CA LEU A 12 2.48 -3.64 11.76
C LEU A 12 3.68 -2.69 11.74
N LEU A 13 3.51 -1.49 11.18
CA LEU A 13 4.52 -0.43 11.22
C LEU A 13 4.71 0.19 12.63
N GLY A 14 3.81 -0.11 13.58
CA GLY A 14 3.88 0.46 14.93
C GLY A 14 3.54 1.96 14.99
N ALA A 15 2.71 2.44 14.06
CA ALA A 15 2.34 3.84 13.98
C ALA A 15 1.63 4.31 15.27
N LYS A 16 2.17 5.34 15.93
CA LYS A 16 1.58 5.93 17.14
C LYS A 16 0.35 6.81 16.85
N LYS A 17 0.28 7.36 15.63
CA LYS A 17 -0.79 8.23 15.17
C LYS A 17 -1.09 7.91 13.71
N THR A 18 -2.36 7.91 13.36
CA THR A 18 -2.85 7.73 11.99
C THR A 18 -3.72 8.91 11.60
N VAL A 19 -3.70 9.26 10.31
CA VAL A 19 -4.55 10.29 9.72
C VAL A 19 -5.21 9.66 8.50
N HIS A 20 -6.53 9.74 8.43
CA HIS A 20 -7.29 9.27 7.28
C HIS A 20 -7.46 10.41 6.29
N ILE A 21 -7.22 10.12 5.01
CA ILE A 21 -7.37 11.05 3.90
C ILE A 21 -8.40 10.49 2.90
N PRO A 22 -8.95 11.32 1.99
CA PRO A 22 -9.89 10.83 0.99
C PRO A 22 -9.27 9.75 0.10
N LYS A 23 -10.02 8.66 -0.13
CA LYS A 23 -9.65 7.62 -1.11
C LYS A 23 -9.64 8.24 -2.51
N ARG A 24 -8.66 7.88 -3.34
CA ARG A 24 -8.62 8.37 -4.72
C ARG A 24 -9.72 7.69 -5.55
N PRO A 25 -10.50 8.44 -6.36
CA PRO A 25 -11.50 7.87 -7.26
C PRO A 25 -10.87 6.85 -8.20
N GLY A 26 -11.59 5.76 -8.47
CA GLY A 26 -11.14 4.70 -9.38
C GLY A 26 -10.10 3.72 -8.80
N GLU A 27 -9.60 3.92 -7.57
CA GLU A 27 -8.73 2.91 -6.94
C GLU A 27 -9.52 1.64 -6.56
N PRO A 28 -9.06 0.44 -6.97
CA PRO A 28 -9.71 -0.80 -6.58
C PRO A 28 -9.60 -1.01 -5.06
N ASP A 29 -10.63 -1.58 -4.46
CA ASP A 29 -10.59 -1.94 -3.03
C ASP A 29 -9.63 -3.10 -2.73
N ILE A 30 -9.46 -4.01 -3.70
CA ILE A 30 -8.68 -5.23 -3.53
C ILE A 30 -7.92 -5.51 -4.83
N THR A 31 -6.63 -5.84 -4.68
CA THR A 31 -5.85 -6.51 -5.73
C THR A 31 -5.52 -7.92 -5.26
N MET A 32 -5.70 -8.91 -6.15
CA MET A 32 -5.45 -10.31 -5.82
C MET A 32 -4.86 -11.02 -7.03
N ALA A 33 -3.57 -11.38 -6.94
CA ALA A 33 -2.86 -12.03 -8.02
C ALA A 33 -3.11 -13.55 -8.01
N ASP A 34 -3.50 -14.10 -9.17
CA ASP A 34 -3.46 -15.54 -9.39
C ASP A 34 -2.01 -15.98 -9.69
N VAL A 35 -1.46 -16.79 -8.80
CA VAL A 35 -0.09 -17.32 -8.89
C VAL A 35 -0.04 -18.79 -9.31
N SER A 36 -1.15 -19.36 -9.80
CA SER A 36 -1.25 -20.77 -10.17
C SER A 36 -0.26 -21.15 -11.28
N LYS A 37 -0.08 -20.27 -12.28
CA LYS A 37 0.83 -20.52 -13.41
C LYS A 37 2.30 -20.63 -12.99
N ILE A 38 2.77 -19.74 -12.12
CA ILE A 38 4.18 -19.74 -11.69
C ILE A 38 4.44 -20.89 -10.70
N ARG A 39 3.44 -21.23 -9.87
CA ARG A 39 3.49 -22.41 -9.01
C ARG A 39 3.64 -23.70 -9.82
N SER A 40 2.84 -23.87 -10.87
CA SER A 40 2.91 -25.10 -11.68
C SER A 40 4.17 -25.16 -12.54
N ALA A 41 4.58 -24.04 -13.14
CA ALA A 41 5.70 -24.02 -14.07
C ALA A 41 7.07 -24.10 -13.38
N LEU A 42 7.20 -23.55 -12.17
CA LEU A 42 8.51 -23.36 -11.51
C LEU A 42 8.56 -23.89 -10.07
N ASP A 43 7.50 -24.54 -9.58
CA ASP A 43 7.30 -24.84 -8.14
C ASP A 43 7.55 -23.62 -7.24
N TRP A 44 7.26 -22.43 -7.76
CA TRP A 44 7.50 -21.18 -7.04
C TRP A 44 6.52 -21.02 -5.89
N ARG A 45 7.02 -20.58 -4.73
CA ARG A 45 6.20 -20.20 -3.57
C ARG A 45 6.75 -18.93 -2.94
N ALA A 46 5.86 -18.03 -2.54
CA ALA A 46 6.24 -16.90 -1.68
C ALA A 46 6.82 -17.43 -0.37
N LYS A 47 8.00 -16.94 0.01
CA LYS A 47 8.76 -17.42 1.18
C LYS A 47 8.66 -16.51 2.40
N VAL A 48 8.19 -15.28 2.20
CA VAL A 48 8.18 -14.23 3.22
C VAL A 48 6.73 -13.87 3.50
N SER A 49 6.34 -13.90 4.77
CA SER A 49 5.03 -13.41 5.21
C SER A 49 4.98 -11.88 5.14
N ILE A 50 3.79 -11.29 5.24
CA ILE A 50 3.69 -9.83 5.27
C ILE A 50 4.35 -9.28 6.55
N GLU A 51 4.13 -9.93 7.68
CA GLU A 51 4.70 -9.56 8.98
C GLU A 51 6.23 -9.60 8.97
N ASP A 52 6.83 -10.67 8.43
CA ASP A 52 8.28 -10.79 8.32
C ASP A 52 8.84 -9.77 7.32
N GLY A 53 8.14 -9.55 6.20
CA GLY A 53 8.52 -8.55 5.21
C GLY A 53 8.55 -7.13 5.79
N VAL A 54 7.51 -6.75 6.56
CA VAL A 54 7.45 -5.45 7.24
C VAL A 54 8.56 -5.32 8.27
N LYS A 55 8.85 -6.37 9.05
CA LYS A 55 9.97 -6.38 10.01
C LYS A 55 11.32 -6.19 9.32
N ILE A 56 11.56 -6.89 8.21
CA ILE A 56 12.79 -6.74 7.41
C ILE A 56 12.90 -5.31 6.87
N MET A 57 11.79 -4.74 6.37
CA MET A 57 11.76 -3.36 5.89
C MET A 57 12.10 -2.36 7.01
N LEU A 58 11.48 -2.48 8.18
CA LEU A 58 11.76 -1.63 9.35
C LEU A 58 13.21 -1.72 9.83
N ASN A 59 13.82 -2.91 9.77
CA ASN A 59 15.25 -3.08 10.08
C ASN A 59 16.18 -2.34 9.11
N ASN A 60 15.67 -1.93 7.94
CA ASN A 60 16.40 -1.19 6.91
C ASN A 60 15.76 0.19 6.65
N ILE A 61 15.06 0.76 7.63
CA ILE A 61 14.26 1.98 7.43
C ILE A 61 15.10 3.18 7.00
N ASP A 62 16.40 3.18 7.30
CA ASP A 62 17.35 4.24 6.95
C ASP A 62 17.51 4.42 5.43
N TYR A 63 17.12 3.42 4.62
CA TYR A 63 17.05 3.58 3.16
C TYR A 63 16.09 4.69 2.70
N TRP A 64 15.15 5.10 3.56
CA TRP A 64 14.20 6.18 3.30
C TRP A 64 14.49 7.46 4.10
N GLN A 65 15.69 7.61 4.68
CA GLN A 65 16.03 8.79 5.48
C GLN A 65 15.85 10.11 4.71
N GLU A 66 16.15 10.10 3.39
CA GLU A 66 16.02 11.26 2.51
C GLU A 66 14.65 11.34 1.81
N ALA A 67 13.71 10.44 2.14
CA ALA A 67 12.39 10.45 1.52
C ALA A 67 11.55 11.63 2.04
N PRO A 68 10.76 12.30 1.18
CA PRO A 68 9.89 13.38 1.62
C PRO A 68 8.82 12.84 2.57
N VAL A 69 8.57 13.58 3.66
CA VAL A 69 7.47 13.29 4.58
C VAL A 69 6.21 13.97 4.07
N TRP A 70 5.17 13.18 3.87
CA TRP A 70 3.90 13.64 3.32
C TRP A 70 2.99 14.21 4.42
N THR A 71 2.41 15.37 4.16
CA THR A 71 1.28 15.93 4.92
C THR A 71 -0.03 15.78 4.13
N PRO A 72 -1.21 15.80 4.77
CA PRO A 72 -2.49 15.77 4.06
C PRO A 72 -2.59 16.82 2.94
N GLU A 73 -2.05 18.02 3.16
CA GLU A 73 -2.03 19.11 2.19
C GLU A 73 -1.15 18.76 0.98
N SER A 74 0.09 18.31 1.21
CA SER A 74 0.99 17.91 0.12
C SER A 74 0.45 16.73 -0.70
N ILE A 75 -0.27 15.81 -0.06
CA ILE A 75 -0.93 14.68 -0.74
C ILE A 75 -2.10 15.19 -1.58
N ALA A 76 -2.92 16.11 -1.05
CA ALA A 76 -4.04 16.70 -1.79
C ALA A 76 -3.55 17.43 -3.05
N ASP A 77 -2.46 18.20 -2.94
CA ASP A 77 -1.86 18.89 -4.07
C ASP A 77 -1.34 17.91 -5.13
N ALA A 78 -0.58 16.89 -4.70
CA ALA A 78 -0.04 15.86 -5.58
C ALA A 78 -1.14 15.01 -6.26
N ALA A 79 -2.27 14.78 -5.59
CA ALA A 79 -3.39 14.02 -6.12
C ALA A 79 -4.41 14.88 -6.89
N SER A 80 -4.26 16.22 -6.91
CA SER A 80 -5.30 17.13 -7.40
C SER A 80 -5.74 16.85 -8.85
N VAL A 81 -4.81 16.54 -9.75
CA VAL A 81 -5.13 16.20 -11.15
C VAL A 81 -5.92 14.90 -11.25
N TRP A 82 -5.58 13.89 -10.44
CA TRP A 82 -6.29 12.61 -10.39
C TRP A 82 -7.76 12.82 -10.03
N PHE A 83 -8.01 13.59 -8.97
CA PHE A 83 -9.37 13.93 -8.55
C PHE A 83 -10.11 14.75 -9.62
N LYS A 84 -9.47 15.75 -10.25
CA LYS A 84 -10.09 16.53 -11.33
C LYS A 84 -10.54 15.66 -12.52
N CYS A 85 -9.75 14.64 -12.86
CA CYS A 85 -10.05 13.78 -14.01
C CYS A 85 -11.04 12.65 -13.68
N LEU A 86 -11.04 12.13 -12.44
CA LEU A 86 -11.75 10.89 -12.11
C LEU A 86 -12.89 11.06 -11.09
N ALA A 87 -13.07 12.24 -10.49
CA ALA A 87 -14.17 12.47 -9.54
C ALA A 87 -15.57 12.52 -10.18
N TYR A 88 -15.68 12.52 -11.52
CA TYR A 88 -16.96 12.49 -12.24
C TYR A 88 -17.51 11.07 -12.45
N GLU A 89 -16.76 10.02 -12.12
CA GLU A 89 -17.27 8.65 -12.11
C GLU A 89 -17.89 8.30 -10.75
N SER A 90 -19.06 8.87 -10.49
CA SER A 90 -19.99 8.31 -9.51
C SER A 90 -21.42 8.57 -9.99
N ALA A 91 -21.86 7.70 -10.89
CA ALA A 91 -23.27 7.43 -11.21
C ALA A 91 -23.55 5.95 -10.92
#